data_AF-A0A924Y2A6-F1
#
_entry.id   AF-A0A924Y2A6-F1
#
_cell.length_a   1.000
_cell.length_b   1.000
_cell.length_c   1.000
_cell.angle_alpha   90.00
_cell.angle_beta   90.00
_cell.angle_gamma   90.00
#
_symmetry.space_group_name_H-M   'P 1'
#
loop_
_entity.id
_entity.type
_entity.pdbx_description
1 polymer ?
#
loop_
_entity_poly.entity_id
_entity_poly.type
_entity_poly.pdbx_seq_one_letter_code
_entity_poly.pdbx_strand_id
1 'polypeptide(L)'
;MTAVSFFLPVFAQEPVVPSNTAPPKVSRRAPKDMKKAGWKQTFADEFNDTKLNTARWSDTYPGGDRVHYNANNEKQYYATDGWRVGKGNMRFIAERRTIQSKEFTSGMVSSFGKFSQKFGWFEMRAQIPKGKGMWPAFWLLPADGAWPPEIDVMETLGHQPTTVYMTNHYKKADGKHEGKGDKFVGPDYTAGFHTYAV
;
A
#
# COMPACT_ATOMS: atom_id res chain seq x y z
N MET A 1 -1.81 -9.37 8.69
CA MET A 1 -1.93 -8.01 8.12
C MET A 1 -2.89 -8.07 6.94
N THR A 2 -3.94 -7.26 6.98
CA THR A 2 -4.74 -6.83 5.84
C THR A 2 -3.95 -5.81 5.04
N ALA A 3 -3.94 -5.89 3.70
CA ALA A 3 -3.45 -4.80 2.89
C ALA A 3 -4.55 -3.74 2.74
N VAL A 4 -4.32 -2.52 3.20
CA VAL A 4 -5.11 -1.35 2.77
C VAL A 4 -4.20 -0.60 1.86
N SER A 5 -4.49 -0.60 0.57
CA SER A 5 -3.50 -0.22 -0.40
C SER A 5 -4.15 0.06 -1.72
N PHE A 6 -3.75 1.17 -2.31
CA PHE A 6 -3.69 1.23 -3.75
C PHE A 6 -2.69 0.10 -4.16
N PHE A 7 -3.16 -0.91 -4.91
CA PHE A 7 -2.95 -2.37 -4.75
C PHE A 7 -1.62 -3.12 -5.11
N LEU A 8 -1.45 -4.31 -4.45
CA LEU A 8 -1.03 -5.70 -4.90
C LEU A 8 0.40 -6.04 -5.33
N PRO A 9 0.98 -7.28 -5.25
CA PRO A 9 0.56 -8.62 -4.69
C PRO A 9 1.34 -9.17 -3.46
N VAL A 10 0.91 -10.30 -2.86
CA VAL A 10 1.53 -10.90 -1.65
C VAL A 10 2.05 -12.33 -1.90
N PHE A 11 3.35 -12.52 -1.72
CA PHE A 11 4.04 -13.81 -1.70
C PHE A 11 4.28 -14.22 -0.23
N ALA A 12 4.21 -15.51 0.13
CA ALA A 12 4.57 -15.90 1.50
C ALA A 12 4.94 -17.38 1.66
N GLN A 13 6.00 -17.59 2.44
CA GLN A 13 6.24 -18.80 3.22
C GLN A 13 6.83 -18.36 4.58
N GLU A 14 6.53 -19.11 5.64
CA GLU A 14 7.11 -18.85 6.96
C GLU A 14 8.63 -19.09 6.96
N PRO A 15 9.44 -18.20 7.55
CA PRO A 15 10.86 -18.48 7.74
C PRO A 15 11.02 -19.61 8.76
N VAL A 16 11.76 -20.65 8.38
CA VAL A 16 12.41 -21.53 9.36
C VAL A 16 13.48 -20.68 10.04
N VAL A 17 13.33 -20.40 11.34
CA VAL A 17 14.30 -19.61 12.12
C VAL A 17 15.30 -20.54 12.79
N PRO A 18 16.59 -20.57 12.40
CA PRO A 18 17.65 -20.99 13.30
C PRO A 18 17.96 -19.83 14.25
N SER A 19 17.93 -20.14 15.54
CA SER A 19 18.35 -19.26 16.62
C SER A 19 19.77 -18.71 16.40
N ASN A 20 19.93 -17.42 16.69
CA ASN A 20 21.17 -16.72 17.02
C ASN A 20 22.13 -16.32 15.88
N THR A 21 21.80 -15.26 15.13
CA THR A 21 22.81 -14.36 14.55
C THR A 21 22.33 -12.90 14.55
N ALA A 22 23.26 -11.97 14.73
CA ALA A 22 23.02 -10.52 14.75
C ALA A 22 22.32 -10.03 13.46
N PRO A 23 21.53 -8.94 13.52
CA PRO A 23 20.84 -8.43 12.34
C PRO A 23 21.84 -8.05 11.24
N PRO A 24 21.61 -8.49 9.98
CA PRO A 24 22.51 -8.20 8.88
C PRO A 24 22.53 -6.69 8.59
N LYS A 25 23.72 -6.16 8.25
CA LYS A 25 23.86 -4.79 7.76
C LYS A 25 23.07 -4.66 6.46
N VAL A 26 22.03 -3.83 6.48
CA VAL A 26 21.12 -3.62 5.35
C VAL A 26 21.87 -2.90 4.22
N SER A 27 22.03 -3.60 3.09
CA SER A 27 22.46 -3.01 1.82
C SER A 27 21.42 -1.99 1.35
N ARG A 28 21.84 -0.74 1.09
CA ARG A 28 20.98 0.35 0.57
C ARG A 28 20.60 0.21 -0.91
N ARG A 29 20.90 -0.93 -1.55
CA ARG A 29 20.42 -1.23 -2.91
C ARG A 29 19.26 -2.21 -2.85
N ALA A 30 18.13 -1.81 -3.44
CA ALA A 30 17.07 -2.74 -3.83
C ALA A 30 17.72 -3.88 -4.64
N PRO A 31 17.56 -5.15 -4.25
CA PRO A 31 18.19 -6.25 -4.97
C PRO A 31 17.63 -6.29 -6.39
N LYS A 32 18.51 -6.12 -7.39
CA LYS A 32 18.13 -6.16 -8.81
C LYS A 32 17.50 -7.50 -9.23
N ASP A 33 17.79 -8.55 -8.45
CA ASP A 33 17.26 -9.89 -8.61
C ASP A 33 16.88 -10.42 -7.22
N MET A 34 15.77 -9.94 -6.65
CA MET A 34 15.15 -10.60 -5.49
C MET A 34 14.78 -12.01 -5.93
N LYS A 35 15.65 -13.00 -5.67
CA LYS A 35 15.37 -14.40 -6.01
C LYS A 35 14.15 -14.84 -5.21
N LYS A 36 12.98 -14.85 -5.85
CA LYS A 36 11.72 -15.44 -5.33
C LYS A 36 11.81 -16.97 -5.18
N ALA A 37 12.99 -17.56 -5.36
CA ALA A 37 13.24 -18.98 -5.20
C ALA A 37 12.91 -19.39 -3.75
N GLY A 38 12.00 -20.36 -3.60
CA GLY A 38 11.51 -20.82 -2.30
C GLY A 38 10.29 -20.07 -1.76
N TRP A 39 9.81 -19.02 -2.43
CA TRP A 39 8.55 -18.35 -2.07
C TRP A 39 7.37 -19.00 -2.80
N LYS A 40 6.27 -19.24 -2.07
CA LYS A 40 4.98 -19.64 -2.65
C LYS A 40 4.06 -18.43 -2.75
N GLN A 41 3.45 -18.23 -3.92
CA GLN A 41 2.43 -17.20 -4.09
C GLN A 41 1.13 -17.66 -3.42
N THR A 42 0.68 -16.89 -2.43
CA THR A 42 -0.55 -17.14 -1.67
C THR A 42 -1.68 -16.22 -2.12
N PHE A 43 -1.35 -15.05 -2.66
CA PHE A 43 -2.32 -14.09 -3.16
C PHE A 43 -1.73 -13.20 -4.25
N ALA A 44 -2.42 -13.14 -5.38
CA ALA A 44 -2.09 -12.20 -6.44
C ALA A 44 -3.34 -11.83 -7.21
N ASP A 45 -3.28 -10.68 -7.84
CA ASP A 45 -4.25 -10.25 -8.81
C ASP A 45 -3.53 -9.37 -9.85
N GLU A 46 -3.51 -9.86 -11.08
CA GLU A 46 -2.81 -9.21 -12.18
C GLU A 46 -3.70 -8.19 -12.88
N PHE A 47 -4.92 -7.95 -12.36
CA PHE A 47 -5.89 -7.00 -12.92
C PHE A 47 -6.25 -7.22 -14.38
N ASN A 48 -6.29 -8.48 -14.78
CA ASN A 48 -6.72 -8.87 -16.12
C ASN A 48 -8.26 -8.89 -16.26
N ASP A 49 -8.98 -8.95 -15.14
CA ASP A 49 -10.44 -8.90 -15.12
C ASP A 49 -10.97 -7.54 -15.59
N THR A 50 -12.18 -7.53 -16.16
CA THR A 50 -12.85 -6.28 -16.61
C THR A 50 -13.67 -5.60 -15.51
N LYS A 51 -13.74 -6.20 -14.32
CA LYS A 51 -14.46 -5.73 -13.14
C LYS A 51 -13.67 -6.03 -11.89
N LEU A 52 -13.88 -5.25 -10.83
CA LEU A 52 -13.20 -5.46 -9.56
C LEU A 52 -13.58 -6.83 -9.01
N ASN A 53 -12.57 -7.64 -8.69
CA ASN A 53 -12.80 -8.91 -8.03
C ASN A 53 -13.21 -8.66 -6.57
N THR A 54 -14.52 -8.63 -6.31
CA THR A 54 -15.07 -8.31 -4.98
C THR A 54 -14.83 -9.40 -3.95
N ALA A 55 -14.44 -10.62 -4.37
CA ALA A 55 -13.98 -11.66 -3.45
C ALA A 55 -12.57 -11.36 -2.89
N ARG A 56 -11.80 -10.50 -3.57
CA ARG A 56 -10.45 -10.08 -3.15
C ARG A 56 -10.41 -8.66 -2.58
N TRP A 57 -11.26 -7.77 -3.08
CA TRP A 57 -11.12 -6.33 -2.87
C TRP A 57 -12.42 -5.61 -2.54
N SER A 58 -12.37 -4.70 -1.59
CA SER A 58 -13.37 -3.66 -1.34
C SER A 58 -12.84 -2.33 -1.84
N ASP A 59 -13.69 -1.44 -2.34
CA ASP A 59 -13.30 -0.09 -2.78
C ASP A 59 -13.60 1.00 -1.73
N THR A 60 -13.66 0.58 -0.46
CA THR A 60 -14.01 1.41 0.70
C THR A 60 -13.08 1.08 1.87
N TYR A 61 -13.10 1.91 2.90
CA TYR A 61 -12.59 1.57 4.22
C TYR A 61 -13.37 0.40 4.84
N PRO A 62 -12.82 -0.25 5.89
CA PRO A 62 -13.60 -1.11 6.77
C PRO A 62 -14.88 -0.41 7.21
N GLY A 63 -16.02 -1.12 7.18
CA GLY A 63 -17.34 -0.53 7.50
C GLY A 63 -18.06 0.14 6.32
N GLY A 64 -17.42 0.30 5.16
CA GLY A 64 -18.05 0.88 3.96
C GLY A 64 -17.82 2.38 3.79
N ASP A 65 -17.07 3.00 4.69
CA ASP A 65 -16.77 4.43 4.63
C ASP A 65 -15.94 4.79 3.39
N ARG A 66 -16.21 5.98 2.84
CA ARG A 66 -15.54 6.54 1.66
C ARG A 66 -14.76 7.81 1.96
N VAL A 67 -14.77 8.23 3.21
CA VAL A 67 -14.06 9.39 3.72
C VAL A 67 -13.41 9.00 5.02
N HIS A 68 -12.15 9.41 5.18
CA HIS A 68 -11.48 9.31 6.47
C HIS A 68 -11.84 10.54 7.32
N TYR A 69 -12.94 10.46 8.09
CA TYR A 69 -13.47 11.63 8.80
C TYR A 69 -12.56 12.12 9.94
N ASN A 70 -11.69 11.26 10.48
CA ASN A 70 -10.93 11.52 11.71
C ASN A 70 -9.39 11.43 11.56
N ALA A 71 -8.85 11.45 10.34
CA ALA A 71 -7.41 11.39 10.14
C ALA A 71 -6.92 12.26 8.98
N ASN A 72 -5.67 12.70 9.10
CA ASN A 72 -4.80 13.28 8.06
C ASN A 72 -5.33 14.50 7.26
N ASN A 73 -6.52 15.02 7.57
CA ASN A 73 -7.16 16.15 6.88
C ASN A 73 -7.27 15.97 5.35
N GLU A 74 -7.45 14.72 4.92
CA GLU A 74 -7.58 14.32 3.53
C GLU A 74 -8.80 14.97 2.85
N LYS A 75 -8.61 15.44 1.60
CA LYS A 75 -9.57 16.28 0.87
C LYS A 75 -10.44 15.51 -0.11
N GLN A 76 -10.18 14.23 -0.30
CA GLN A 76 -10.88 13.40 -1.26
C GLN A 76 -12.02 12.60 -0.64
N TYR A 77 -13.00 12.28 -1.49
CA TYR A 77 -13.98 11.22 -1.32
C TYR A 77 -13.59 10.03 -2.20
N TYR A 78 -13.54 8.81 -1.65
CA TYR A 78 -13.30 7.61 -2.45
C TYR A 78 -14.56 7.22 -3.22
N ALA A 79 -14.64 7.64 -4.48
CA ALA A 79 -15.81 7.47 -5.32
C ALA A 79 -15.90 6.06 -5.91
N THR A 80 -17.11 5.58 -6.16
CA THR A 80 -17.40 4.27 -6.81
C THR A 80 -16.85 4.19 -8.23
N ASP A 81 -16.64 5.34 -8.86
CA ASP A 81 -16.03 5.52 -10.18
C ASP A 81 -14.61 6.11 -10.10
N GLY A 82 -13.98 6.14 -8.91
CA GLY A 82 -12.62 6.61 -8.69
C GLY A 82 -11.53 5.62 -9.12
N TRP A 83 -11.91 4.48 -9.69
CA TRP A 83 -10.99 3.42 -10.10
C TRP A 83 -11.47 2.72 -11.38
N ARG A 84 -10.54 2.11 -12.12
CA ARG A 84 -10.81 1.26 -13.30
C ARG A 84 -9.89 0.05 -13.25
N VAL A 85 -10.42 -1.12 -13.56
CA VAL A 85 -9.63 -2.36 -13.66
C VAL A 85 -9.74 -2.95 -15.07
N GLY A 86 -8.65 -3.54 -15.53
CA GLY A 86 -8.56 -4.26 -16.78
C GLY A 86 -7.27 -3.95 -17.51
N LYS A 87 -7.00 -4.72 -18.57
CA LYS A 87 -5.76 -4.62 -19.36
C LYS A 87 -4.50 -4.73 -18.48
N GLY A 88 -4.55 -5.60 -17.48
CA GLY A 88 -3.42 -5.87 -16.59
C GLY A 88 -3.14 -4.77 -15.56
N ASN A 89 -4.09 -3.85 -15.32
CA ASN A 89 -3.87 -2.73 -14.41
C ASN A 89 -5.11 -2.40 -13.57
N MET A 90 -4.89 -2.06 -12.30
CA MET A 90 -5.78 -1.18 -11.56
C MET A 90 -5.31 0.25 -11.72
N ARG A 91 -6.21 1.14 -12.15
CA ARG A 91 -5.97 2.57 -12.25
C ARG A 91 -6.85 3.33 -11.29
N PHE A 92 -6.25 4.06 -10.37
CA PHE A 92 -6.93 5.05 -9.55
C PHE A 92 -6.96 6.41 -10.23
N ILE A 93 -8.08 7.10 -10.07
CA ILE A 93 -8.37 8.36 -10.75
C ILE A 93 -8.66 9.40 -9.68
N ALA A 94 -7.75 10.36 -9.53
CA ALA A 94 -7.94 11.52 -8.67
C ALA A 94 -8.37 12.72 -9.51
N GLU A 95 -9.48 13.36 -9.14
CA GLU A 95 -10.08 14.47 -9.88
C GLU A 95 -10.58 15.55 -8.92
N ARG A 96 -10.55 16.81 -9.36
CA ARG A 96 -11.28 17.87 -8.68
C ARG A 96 -12.77 17.74 -9.03
N ARG A 97 -13.51 17.09 -8.14
CA ARG A 97 -14.95 16.86 -8.25
C ARG A 97 -15.52 16.81 -6.85
N THR A 98 -16.53 17.64 -6.58
CA THR A 98 -17.07 17.75 -5.22
C THR A 98 -18.11 16.67 -4.95
N ILE A 99 -17.91 15.88 -3.90
CA ILE A 99 -18.87 14.89 -3.37
C ILE A 99 -18.87 14.97 -1.84
N GLN A 100 -20.04 15.01 -1.22
CA GLN A 100 -20.21 15.00 0.26
C GLN A 100 -19.22 15.91 1.00
N SER A 101 -19.13 17.20 0.60
CA SER A 101 -18.21 18.23 1.16
C SER A 101 -16.70 18.03 0.94
N LYS A 102 -16.29 16.99 0.22
CA LYS A 102 -14.90 16.80 -0.23
C LYS A 102 -14.72 17.42 -1.61
N GLU A 103 -13.64 18.17 -1.79
CA GLU A 103 -13.37 18.92 -3.04
C GLU A 103 -12.79 18.04 -4.16
N PHE A 104 -12.32 16.85 -3.81
CA PHE A 104 -11.71 15.91 -4.73
C PHE A 104 -12.41 14.55 -4.65
N THR A 105 -12.32 13.78 -5.74
CA THR A 105 -12.58 12.35 -5.71
C THR A 105 -11.30 11.58 -5.98
N SER A 106 -11.21 10.38 -5.41
CA SER A 106 -10.18 9.38 -5.70
C SER A 106 -10.83 8.00 -5.72
N GLY A 107 -10.06 6.95 -5.95
CA GLY A 107 -10.53 5.57 -5.70
C GLY A 107 -9.47 4.83 -4.93
N MET A 108 -9.89 3.88 -4.09
CA MET A 108 -9.05 3.04 -3.24
C MET A 108 -9.44 1.59 -3.39
N VAL A 109 -8.64 0.69 -2.83
CA VAL A 109 -9.16 -0.58 -2.34
C VAL A 109 -8.51 -1.04 -1.05
N SER A 110 -9.06 -2.13 -0.52
CA SER A 110 -8.55 -2.89 0.58
C SER A 110 -8.88 -4.38 0.44
N SER A 111 -8.00 -5.24 0.95
CA SER A 111 -8.28 -6.68 1.11
C SER A 111 -8.99 -7.01 2.43
N PHE A 112 -9.44 -6.00 3.18
CA PHE A 112 -10.07 -6.16 4.50
C PHE A 112 -11.24 -7.13 4.48
N GLY A 113 -11.24 -8.09 5.42
CA GLY A 113 -12.23 -9.15 5.52
C GLY A 113 -12.17 -10.21 4.40
N LYS A 114 -11.20 -10.12 3.48
CA LYS A 114 -11.10 -10.99 2.29
C LYS A 114 -9.80 -11.76 2.24
N PHE A 115 -8.68 -11.05 2.39
CA PHE A 115 -7.36 -11.64 2.48
C PHE A 115 -6.53 -10.92 3.54
N SER A 116 -5.88 -11.71 4.38
CA SER A 116 -4.86 -11.21 5.30
C SER A 116 -3.79 -12.28 5.48
N GLN A 117 -2.56 -11.85 5.71
CA GLN A 117 -1.47 -12.76 5.96
C GLN A 117 -0.53 -12.23 7.04
N LYS A 118 -0.07 -13.13 7.92
CA LYS A 118 0.96 -12.84 8.91
C LYS A 118 2.30 -13.29 8.33
N PHE A 119 3.27 -12.38 8.31
CA PHE A 119 4.57 -12.55 7.66
C PHE A 119 4.46 -12.78 6.16
N GLY A 120 5.60 -12.79 5.48
CA GLY A 120 5.66 -12.94 4.03
C GLY A 120 6.34 -11.75 3.37
N TRP A 121 6.24 -11.75 2.05
CA TRP A 121 6.77 -10.74 1.14
C TRP A 121 5.58 -10.05 0.45
N PHE A 122 5.43 -8.76 0.70
CA PHE A 122 4.34 -7.97 0.14
C PHE A 122 4.94 -7.06 -0.91
N GLU A 123 4.52 -7.18 -2.16
CA GLU A 123 5.07 -6.48 -3.31
C GLU A 123 4.00 -5.62 -3.96
N MET A 124 4.39 -4.62 -4.74
CA MET A 124 3.55 -3.95 -5.72
C MET A 124 4.35 -3.40 -6.87
N ARG A 125 3.84 -3.58 -8.10
CA ARG A 125 4.36 -2.91 -9.29
C ARG A 125 3.41 -1.79 -9.72
N ALA A 126 3.79 -0.54 -9.48
CA ALA A 126 2.95 0.62 -9.79
C ALA A 126 3.74 1.75 -10.46
N GLN A 127 3.05 2.55 -11.26
CA GLN A 127 3.47 3.89 -11.64
C GLN A 127 2.67 4.90 -10.80
N ILE A 128 3.36 5.86 -10.19
CA ILE A 128 2.73 6.85 -9.30
C ILE A 128 2.43 8.17 -10.02
N PRO A 129 1.35 8.89 -9.63
CA PRO A 129 1.04 10.22 -10.17
C PRO A 129 1.99 11.30 -9.64
N LYS A 130 2.26 12.30 -10.47
CA LYS A 130 2.88 13.57 -10.07
C LYS A 130 1.83 14.64 -9.76
N GLY A 131 2.21 15.64 -8.98
CA GLY A 131 1.37 16.81 -8.67
C GLY A 131 1.32 17.13 -7.19
N LYS A 132 1.32 18.44 -6.87
CA LYS A 132 1.15 18.89 -5.48
C LYS A 132 -0.21 18.43 -4.96
N GLY A 133 -0.22 17.83 -3.77
CA GLY A 133 -1.42 17.28 -3.14
C GLY A 133 -1.70 15.81 -3.48
N MET A 134 -1.00 15.21 -4.44
CA MET A 134 -1.07 13.75 -4.66
C MET A 134 -0.28 13.02 -3.59
N TRP A 135 -0.89 12.01 -2.97
CA TRP A 135 -0.29 11.16 -1.94
C TRP A 135 -0.71 9.70 -2.15
N PRO A 136 -0.10 9.00 -3.12
CA PRO A 136 -0.33 7.57 -3.32
C PRO A 136 0.41 6.76 -2.26
N ALA A 137 -0.19 5.66 -1.81
CA ALA A 137 0.34 4.80 -0.76
C ALA A 137 0.08 3.30 -0.99
N PHE A 138 1.03 2.47 -0.58
CA PHE A 138 0.93 1.02 -0.44
C PHE A 138 1.32 0.66 0.99
N TRP A 139 0.34 0.27 1.79
CA TRP A 139 0.45 0.06 3.23
C TRP A 139 -0.32 -1.18 3.71
N LEU A 140 0.00 -1.62 4.93
CA LEU A 140 -0.53 -2.84 5.53
C LEU A 140 -1.04 -2.53 6.94
N LEU A 141 -2.25 -2.99 7.23
CA LEU A 141 -2.90 -2.94 8.54
C LEU A 141 -3.08 -4.33 9.16
N PRO A 142 -3.42 -4.46 10.44
CA PRO A 142 -3.86 -5.70 11.07
C PRO A 142 -5.16 -6.25 10.49
N ALA A 143 -5.39 -7.55 10.65
CA ALA A 143 -6.60 -8.22 10.14
C ALA A 143 -7.88 -7.79 10.87
N ASP A 144 -7.75 -7.45 12.15
CA ASP A 144 -8.81 -6.98 13.03
C ASP A 144 -9.14 -5.48 12.85
N GLY A 145 -8.42 -4.78 11.97
CA GLY A 145 -8.61 -3.34 11.74
C GLY A 145 -8.05 -2.46 12.84
N ALA A 146 -7.30 -3.02 13.80
CA ALA A 146 -6.64 -2.23 14.82
C ALA A 146 -5.61 -1.26 14.22
N TRP A 147 -5.43 -0.11 14.84
CA TRP A 147 -4.36 0.81 14.51
C TRP A 147 -3.83 1.50 15.77
N PRO A 148 -2.51 1.64 15.93
CA PRO A 148 -1.43 0.86 15.30
C PRO A 148 -1.46 -0.65 15.68
N PRO A 149 -0.69 -1.54 15.03
CA PRO A 149 0.43 -1.27 14.12
C PRO A 149 0.04 -1.00 12.66
N GLU A 150 0.93 -0.41 11.89
CA GLU A 150 0.82 -0.22 10.43
C GLU A 150 2.20 -0.26 9.78
N ILE A 151 2.28 -0.77 8.55
CA ILE A 151 3.50 -0.80 7.73
C ILE A 151 3.22 -0.08 6.42
N ASP A 152 3.86 1.06 6.21
CA ASP A 152 3.89 1.79 4.96
C ASP A 152 5.05 1.28 4.11
N VAL A 153 4.72 0.43 3.14
CA VAL A 153 5.69 -0.13 2.20
C VAL A 153 6.15 0.93 1.20
N MET A 154 5.24 1.82 0.82
CA MET A 154 5.52 2.97 -0.03
C MET A 154 4.52 4.07 0.26
N GLU A 155 5.02 5.25 0.57
CA GLU A 155 4.30 6.51 0.40
C GLU A 155 5.14 7.45 -0.48
N THR A 156 4.49 8.22 -1.34
CA THR A 156 5.17 9.30 -2.05
C THR A 156 4.38 10.59 -1.95
N LEU A 157 5.07 11.71 -2.15
CA LEU A 157 4.46 13.01 -2.27
C LEU A 157 4.61 13.43 -3.73
N GLY A 158 3.52 13.70 -4.44
CA GLY A 158 3.57 13.93 -5.89
C GLY A 158 4.38 15.16 -6.34
N HIS A 159 4.79 16.03 -5.41
CA HIS A 159 5.74 17.13 -5.66
C HIS A 159 7.22 16.72 -5.45
N GLN A 160 7.48 15.49 -5.03
CA GLN A 160 8.80 14.88 -4.83
C GLN A 160 8.91 13.58 -5.63
N PRO A 161 8.97 13.66 -6.98
CA PRO A 161 8.88 12.49 -7.85
C PRO A 161 10.00 11.47 -7.65
N THR A 162 11.10 11.84 -7.00
CA THR A 162 12.27 10.99 -6.77
C THR A 162 12.34 10.39 -5.38
N THR A 163 11.34 10.62 -4.52
CA THR A 163 11.38 10.25 -3.10
C THR A 163 10.27 9.28 -2.76
N VAL A 164 10.63 8.18 -2.10
CA VAL A 164 9.71 7.22 -1.47
C VAL A 164 9.95 7.23 0.03
N TYR A 165 8.87 7.24 0.81
CA TYR A 165 8.88 7.13 2.26
C TYR A 165 8.38 5.73 2.65
N MET A 166 9.02 5.14 3.66
CA MET A 166 8.61 3.85 4.22
C MET A 166 8.63 3.98 5.73
N THR A 167 7.50 3.70 6.38
CA THR A 167 7.26 4.00 7.78
C THR A 167 6.63 2.80 8.48
N ASN A 168 7.03 2.53 9.71
CA ASN A 168 6.29 1.64 10.60
C ASN A 168 5.64 2.47 11.69
N HIS A 169 4.35 2.25 11.91
CA HIS A 169 3.61 2.83 13.02
C HIS A 169 3.34 1.76 14.08
N TYR A 170 3.61 2.06 15.34
CA TYR A 170 3.41 1.14 16.45
C TYR A 170 3.08 1.88 17.76
N LYS A 171 2.65 1.14 18.78
CA LYS A 171 2.54 1.65 20.15
C LYS A 171 3.81 1.31 20.92
N LYS A 172 4.40 2.29 21.59
CA LYS A 172 5.50 2.08 22.53
C LYS A 172 5.00 1.39 23.80
N ALA A 173 5.93 1.02 24.69
CA ALA A 173 5.61 0.42 26.00
C ALA A 173 4.69 1.31 26.86
N ASP A 174 4.76 2.64 26.69
CA ASP A 174 3.89 3.61 27.37
C ASP A 174 2.50 3.78 26.72
N GLY A 175 2.18 2.96 25.70
CA GLY A 175 0.92 2.99 24.96
C GLY A 175 0.81 4.11 23.92
N LYS A 176 1.78 5.05 23.86
CA LYS A 176 1.76 6.14 22.88
C LYS A 176 2.15 5.65 21.50
N HIS A 177 1.55 6.26 20.48
CA HIS A 177 1.92 6.05 19.08
C HIS A 177 3.34 6.57 18.82
N GLU A 178 4.07 5.82 17.99
CA GLU A 178 5.32 6.24 17.37
C GLU A 178 5.34 5.78 15.90
N GLY A 179 5.81 6.64 15.01
CA GLY A 179 6.15 6.31 13.63
C GLY A 179 7.65 6.33 13.45
N LYS A 180 8.22 5.26 12.90
CA LYS A 180 9.65 5.17 12.58
C LYS A 180 9.83 4.70 11.14
N GLY A 181 10.45 5.55 10.34
CA GLY A 181 10.66 5.32 8.92
C GLY A 181 11.94 5.96 8.41
N ASP A 182 12.20 5.75 7.12
CA ASP A 182 13.24 6.44 6.36
C ASP A 182 12.71 6.74 4.95
N LYS A 183 13.45 7.52 4.19
CA LYS A 183 13.17 7.79 2.78
C LYS A 183 14.26 7.22 1.88
N PHE A 184 13.84 6.79 0.70
CA PHE A 184 14.75 6.43 -0.38
C PHE A 184 14.65 7.48 -1.49
N VAL A 185 15.80 8.02 -1.91
CA VAL A 185 15.90 8.91 -3.07
C VAL A 185 16.43 8.10 -4.24
N GLY A 186 15.65 8.05 -5.32
CA GLY A 186 15.89 7.16 -6.45
C GLY A 186 15.66 7.84 -7.80
N PRO A 187 15.26 7.08 -8.84
CA PRO A 187 14.85 7.64 -10.12
C PRO A 187 13.56 8.45 -9.98
N ASP A 188 13.13 9.11 -11.07
CA ASP A 188 11.77 9.64 -11.15
C ASP A 188 10.76 8.49 -11.16
N TYR A 189 10.09 8.27 -10.03
CA TYR A 189 9.11 7.22 -9.83
C TYR A 189 7.80 7.46 -10.59
N THR A 190 7.61 8.67 -11.13
CA THR A 190 6.44 9.04 -11.93
C THR A 190 6.63 8.72 -13.41
N ALA A 191 7.88 8.49 -13.84
CA ALA A 191 8.24 8.24 -15.23
C ALA A 191 7.86 6.84 -15.74
N GLY A 192 7.56 5.90 -14.84
CA GLY A 192 7.18 4.54 -15.22
C GLY A 192 6.81 3.67 -14.03
N PHE A 193 6.69 2.37 -14.30
CA PHE A 193 6.39 1.40 -13.25
C PHE A 193 7.64 1.02 -12.45
N HIS A 194 7.48 0.97 -11.14
CA HIS A 194 8.49 0.52 -10.19
C HIS A 194 7.90 -0.54 -9.26
N THR A 195 8.78 -1.36 -8.70
CA THR A 195 8.41 -2.38 -7.70
C THR A 195 8.71 -1.86 -6.29
N TYR A 196 7.72 -1.95 -5.42
CA TYR A 196 7.77 -1.60 -4.00
C TYR A 196 7.49 -2.86 -3.19
N ALA A 197 8.28 -3.16 -2.16
CA ALA A 197 8.07 -4.38 -1.40
C ALA A 197 8.65 -4.35 0.03
N VAL A 198 8.12 -5.22 0.89
CA VAL A 198 8.57 -5.48 2.27
C VAL A 198 8.61 -6.97 2.57
#